data_AF-A0A8W8L0L2-F1
#
_entry.id   AF-A0A8W8L0L2-F1
#
_cell.length_a   1.000
_cell.length_b   1.000
_cell.length_c   1.000
_cell.angle_alpha   90.00
_cell.angle_beta   90.00
_cell.angle_gamma   90.00
#
_symmetry.space_group_name_H-M   'P 1'
#
loop_
_entity.id
_entity.type
_entity.pdbx_description
1 polymer ?
#
loop_
_entity_poly.entity_id
_entity_poly.type
_entity_poly.pdbx_seq_one_letter_code
_entity_poly.pdbx_strand_id
1 'polypeptide(L)'
;MFREDASLFCLLGFLPFLSTVLAYENLALNKPAWQQFPYPGRPWGADKAVDGLKSDLDAYGGQTSNLAWDEDNGQAGRFLGYSVYVSNSTNREDGVLCFKDTNYTRATIPNPTNITCVTHGRYVIYTNNRTHPPYPAGYSQYAFNDICELEVYGCPTPGYYGEDCSLPCPQNCQEGRCNIVDGTCLGCIPGYTGTACDKECADNRFGFECNSTCGKCLNGEQCNHVNGSCPNGCDEGVFGDKCDKECPVGLFGYNCRENCSMNCGVPGKCDRVTGECSGGCQPGWRDLQCKISKVFFCSDLRICA
;
A
#
# COMPACT_ATOMS: atom_id res chain seq x y z
N MET A 1 66.18 28.09 30.25
CA MET A 1 65.88 29.50 30.52
C MET A 1 65.77 30.19 29.17
N PHE A 2 64.53 30.50 28.75
CA PHE A 2 64.02 31.40 27.68
C PHE A 2 64.98 31.83 26.53
N ARG A 3 64.61 31.87 25.23
CA ARG A 3 63.42 32.51 24.64
C ARG A 3 63.41 32.38 23.08
N GLU A 4 62.20 32.26 22.49
CA GLU A 4 61.68 32.69 21.15
C GLU A 4 62.37 32.22 19.85
N ASP A 5 61.72 31.91 18.72
CA ASP A 5 60.31 31.78 18.28
C ASP A 5 60.36 31.00 16.95
N ALA A 6 59.55 29.96 16.77
CA ALA A 6 59.37 29.31 15.48
C ALA A 6 57.86 29.20 15.19
N SER A 7 57.42 29.94 14.18
CA SER A 7 56.05 30.05 13.71
C SER A 7 55.43 28.68 13.42
N LEU A 8 54.39 28.34 14.17
CA LEU A 8 53.53 27.20 13.93
C LEU A 8 52.54 27.56 12.80
N PHE A 9 52.75 27.03 11.60
CA PHE A 9 51.76 27.09 10.52
C PHE A 9 50.56 26.22 10.90
N CYS A 10 49.47 26.86 11.36
CA CYS A 10 48.15 26.23 11.42
C CYS A 10 47.66 26.00 9.99
N LEU A 11 47.81 24.77 9.48
CA LEU A 11 46.99 24.28 8.39
C LEU A 11 45.56 24.10 8.92
N LEU A 12 44.77 25.16 8.85
CA LEU A 12 43.32 25.08 8.91
C LEU A 12 42.87 24.26 7.70
N GLY A 13 42.68 22.96 7.91
CA GLY A 13 41.98 22.11 6.97
C GLY A 13 40.57 22.67 6.79
N PHE A 14 40.33 23.28 5.63
CA PHE A 14 38.98 23.49 5.13
C PHE A 14 38.38 22.11 4.90
N LEU A 15 37.67 21.58 5.91
CA LEU A 15 36.62 20.62 5.64
C LEU A 15 35.59 21.39 4.81
N PRO A 16 35.36 21.04 3.52
CA PRO A 16 34.22 21.61 2.84
C PRO A 16 33.02 21.16 3.66
N PHE A 17 32.29 22.13 4.22
CA PHE A 17 30.92 21.86 4.63
C PHE A 17 30.25 21.29 3.39
N LEU A 18 30.01 19.98 3.41
CA LEU A 18 29.14 19.33 2.44
C LEU A 18 27.78 19.93 2.75
N SER A 19 27.45 21.04 2.09
CA SER A 19 26.08 21.50 2.02
C SER A 19 25.35 20.37 1.31
N THR A 20 24.70 19.50 2.08
CA THR A 20 23.74 18.54 1.57
C THR A 20 22.63 19.37 0.95
N VAL A 21 22.74 19.64 -0.36
CA VAL A 21 21.68 20.25 -1.12
C VAL A 21 20.62 19.18 -1.23
N LEU A 22 19.56 19.27 -0.42
CA LEU A 22 18.40 18.42 -0.60
C LEU A 22 17.90 18.61 -2.04
N ALA A 23 17.91 17.56 -2.86
CA ALA A 23 17.45 17.61 -4.25
C ALA A 23 15.92 17.63 -4.37
N TYR A 24 15.21 17.86 -3.26
CA TYR A 24 13.78 18.09 -3.29
C TYR A 24 13.48 19.43 -3.95
N GLU A 25 12.65 19.39 -4.98
CA GLU A 25 12.19 20.58 -5.69
C GLU A 25 10.79 20.96 -5.22
N ASN A 26 10.45 22.25 -5.31
CA ASN A 26 9.07 22.67 -5.11
C ASN A 26 8.22 22.23 -6.32
N LEU A 27 7.57 21.08 -6.18
CA LEU A 27 6.73 20.45 -7.19
C LEU A 27 5.45 21.24 -7.48
N ALA A 28 5.05 22.17 -6.60
CA ALA A 28 3.89 23.03 -6.81
C ALA A 28 4.21 24.24 -7.69
N LEU A 29 5.49 24.63 -7.82
CA LEU A 29 5.91 25.81 -8.54
C LEU A 29 5.41 25.79 -10.01
N ASN A 30 4.71 26.86 -10.40
CA ASN A 30 4.11 27.08 -11.71
C ASN A 30 3.18 25.95 -12.18
N LYS A 31 2.60 25.17 -11.26
CA LYS A 31 1.63 24.14 -11.61
C LYS A 31 0.23 24.73 -11.81
N PRO A 32 -0.62 24.09 -12.63
CA PRO A 32 -2.02 24.47 -12.73
C PRO A 32 -2.71 24.36 -11.38
N ALA A 33 -3.35 25.44 -10.95
CA ALA A 33 -4.18 25.47 -9.75
C ALA A 33 -5.63 25.81 -10.10
N TRP A 34 -6.56 25.25 -9.34
CA TRP A 34 -7.99 25.48 -9.50
C TRP A 34 -8.63 25.78 -8.16
N GLN A 35 -9.64 26.65 -8.17
CA GLN A 35 -10.38 27.05 -6.99
C GLN A 35 -11.89 26.91 -7.22
N GLN A 36 -12.56 26.29 -6.26
CA GLN A 36 -14.01 26.29 -6.20
C GLN A 36 -14.48 27.64 -5.63
N PHE A 37 -15.40 28.31 -6.34
CA PHE A 37 -15.97 29.62 -5.96
C PHE A 37 -14.92 30.76 -5.82
N PRO A 38 -14.19 31.10 -6.91
CA PRO A 38 -13.29 32.25 -6.89
C PRO A 38 -14.07 33.55 -6.72
N TYR A 39 -13.45 34.55 -6.10
CA TYR A 39 -14.08 35.86 -5.92
C TYR A 39 -14.30 36.53 -7.30
N PRO A 40 -15.53 36.89 -7.69
CA PRO A 40 -15.80 37.38 -9.03
C PRO A 40 -15.05 38.69 -9.35
N GLY A 41 -14.39 38.75 -10.50
CA GLY A 41 -13.81 39.99 -11.04
C GLY A 41 -12.56 40.50 -10.32
N ARG A 42 -11.89 39.68 -9.48
CA ARG A 42 -10.61 40.00 -8.84
C ARG A 42 -9.51 39.04 -9.29
N PRO A 43 -8.23 39.46 -9.33
CA PRO A 43 -7.10 38.62 -9.73
C PRO A 43 -6.62 37.69 -8.60
N TRP A 44 -7.51 37.32 -7.66
CA TRP A 44 -7.20 36.59 -6.44
C TRP A 44 -7.67 35.14 -6.59
N GLY A 45 -6.78 34.29 -7.12
CA GLY A 45 -7.07 32.89 -7.41
C GLY A 45 -5.96 31.97 -6.91
N ALA A 46 -6.26 30.66 -6.88
CA ALA A 46 -5.30 29.65 -6.44
C ALA A 46 -4.03 29.57 -7.30
N ASP A 47 -4.04 30.13 -8.53
CA ASP A 47 -2.85 30.25 -9.38
C ASP A 47 -1.76 31.12 -8.74
N LYS A 48 -2.14 32.09 -7.90
CA LYS A 48 -1.19 32.94 -7.16
C LYS A 48 -0.51 32.24 -6.01
N ALA A 49 -1.09 31.17 -5.48
CA ALA A 49 -0.48 30.40 -4.40
C ALA A 49 0.66 29.49 -4.88
N VAL A 50 0.90 29.40 -6.18
CA VAL A 50 1.88 28.47 -6.76
C VAL A 50 2.81 29.15 -7.77
N ASP A 51 2.82 30.48 -7.82
CA ASP A 51 3.63 31.24 -8.78
C ASP A 51 5.07 31.51 -8.29
N GLY A 52 5.37 31.21 -7.02
CA GLY A 52 6.68 31.40 -6.42
C GLY A 52 7.02 32.85 -6.09
N LEU A 53 6.08 33.78 -6.23
CA LEU A 53 6.27 35.21 -5.96
C LEU A 53 6.08 35.52 -4.47
N LYS A 54 6.97 34.98 -3.63
CA LYS A 54 6.95 35.15 -2.16
C LYS A 54 7.09 36.60 -1.68
N SER A 55 7.60 37.51 -2.52
CA SER A 55 8.06 38.85 -2.16
C SER A 55 7.08 39.98 -2.50
N ASP A 56 6.08 39.73 -3.35
CA ASP A 56 5.02 40.71 -3.61
C ASP A 56 3.84 40.39 -2.70
N LEU A 57 3.81 40.95 -1.50
CA LEU A 57 2.76 40.68 -0.51
C LEU A 57 1.62 41.70 -0.58
N ASP A 58 1.53 42.49 -1.66
CA ASP A 58 0.52 43.53 -1.81
C ASP A 58 -0.90 42.94 -1.95
N ALA A 59 -1.86 43.55 -1.27
CA ALA A 59 -3.28 43.23 -1.38
C ALA A 59 -3.78 43.35 -2.84
N TYR A 60 -3.23 44.32 -3.57
CA TYR A 60 -3.56 44.54 -4.99
C TYR A 60 -2.80 43.60 -5.94
N GLY A 61 -1.67 43.04 -5.50
CA GLY A 61 -0.95 41.93 -6.15
C GLY A 61 -1.62 40.56 -5.96
N GLY A 62 -2.57 40.48 -5.02
CA GLY A 62 -3.36 39.27 -4.73
C GLY A 62 -2.88 38.43 -3.57
N GLN A 63 -2.19 39.09 -2.63
CA GLN A 63 -1.48 38.48 -1.53
C GLN A 63 -1.98 39.05 -0.18
N THR A 64 -1.53 38.53 0.97
CA THR A 64 -2.15 38.79 2.30
C THR A 64 -1.85 40.16 2.93
N SER A 65 -1.36 41.14 2.17
CA SER A 65 -1.07 42.51 2.62
C SER A 65 0.05 42.62 3.67
N ASN A 66 0.86 41.58 3.85
CA ASN A 66 1.96 41.47 4.84
C ASN A 66 1.57 41.88 6.28
N LEU A 67 0.31 41.70 6.65
CA LEU A 67 -0.15 41.96 8.01
C LEU A 67 0.31 40.84 8.93
N ALA A 68 0.68 41.18 10.16
CA ALA A 68 0.99 40.19 11.19
C ALA A 68 -0.22 39.26 11.38
N TRP A 69 0.02 37.95 11.45
CA TRP A 69 -1.02 36.97 11.73
C TRP A 69 -1.24 36.90 13.24
N ASP A 70 -2.05 37.81 13.76
CA ASP A 70 -2.39 37.94 15.18
C ASP A 70 -3.90 38.06 15.41
N GLU A 71 -4.34 38.29 16.65
CA GLU A 71 -5.76 38.36 17.02
C GLU A 71 -6.54 39.47 16.30
N ASP A 72 -5.84 40.53 15.89
CA ASP A 72 -6.40 41.70 15.22
C ASP A 72 -6.50 41.49 13.70
N ASN A 73 -5.87 40.43 13.17
CA ASN A 73 -5.90 40.06 11.77
C ASN A 73 -7.24 39.41 11.38
N GLY A 74 -8.00 40.09 10.51
CA GLY A 74 -9.30 39.61 10.02
C GLY A 74 -9.22 38.38 9.11
N GLN A 75 -8.06 38.13 8.48
CA GLN A 75 -7.78 36.98 7.63
C GLN A 75 -7.53 35.72 8.47
N ALA A 76 -6.92 35.86 9.66
CA ALA A 76 -6.66 34.73 10.55
C ALA A 76 -7.95 33.95 10.86
N GLY A 77 -9.05 34.63 11.19
CA GLY A 77 -10.34 33.97 11.45
C GLY A 77 -10.98 33.31 10.21
N ARG A 78 -10.64 33.75 9.00
CA ARG A 78 -11.13 33.16 7.73
C ARG A 78 -10.38 31.88 7.40
N PHE A 79 -9.09 31.81 7.75
CA PHE A 79 -8.22 30.67 7.48
C PHE A 79 -8.46 29.47 8.40
N LEU A 80 -8.91 29.70 9.64
CA LEU A 80 -9.13 28.64 10.63
C LEU A 80 -10.00 27.47 10.12
N GLY A 81 -9.65 26.26 10.58
CA GLY A 81 -10.40 25.02 10.33
C GLY A 81 -10.18 24.39 8.96
N TYR A 82 -9.12 24.77 8.25
CA TYR A 82 -8.78 24.19 6.96
C TYR A 82 -8.27 22.73 7.08
N SER A 83 -8.27 22.03 5.97
CA SER A 83 -7.72 20.69 5.83
C SER A 83 -6.93 20.56 4.54
N VAL A 84 -5.87 19.76 4.56
CA VAL A 84 -5.03 19.48 3.40
C VAL A 84 -5.05 17.99 3.13
N TYR A 85 -5.31 17.63 1.88
CA TYR A 85 -5.35 16.26 1.39
C TYR A 85 -4.34 16.08 0.27
N VAL A 86 -3.80 14.87 0.14
CA VAL A 86 -3.04 14.45 -1.04
C VAL A 86 -3.82 13.34 -1.73
N SER A 87 -4.15 13.51 -3.00
CA SER A 87 -5.01 12.60 -3.76
C SER A 87 -4.45 12.29 -5.15
N ASN A 88 -4.78 11.12 -5.68
CA ASN A 88 -4.52 10.78 -7.09
C ASN A 88 -5.65 11.20 -8.01
N SER A 89 -6.79 11.63 -7.47
CA SER A 89 -7.94 12.17 -8.20
C SER A 89 -8.20 13.64 -7.82
N THR A 90 -9.10 14.30 -8.54
CA THR A 90 -9.56 15.64 -8.20
C THR A 90 -10.55 15.66 -7.04
N ASN A 91 -10.93 14.49 -6.51
CA ASN A 91 -11.81 14.36 -5.35
C ASN A 91 -10.97 14.16 -4.07
N ARG A 92 -11.26 14.96 -3.04
CA ARG A 92 -10.56 14.86 -1.74
C ARG A 92 -10.90 13.60 -0.97
N GLU A 93 -12.09 13.04 -1.16
CA GLU A 93 -12.55 11.87 -0.39
C GLU A 93 -11.81 10.58 -0.81
N ASP A 94 -11.16 10.59 -1.99
CA ASP A 94 -10.30 9.50 -2.47
C ASP A 94 -8.85 9.61 -1.93
N GLY A 95 -8.53 10.73 -1.26
CA GLY A 95 -7.19 11.09 -0.85
C GLY A 95 -6.86 10.79 0.61
N VAL A 96 -5.59 11.00 0.97
CA VAL A 96 -5.10 10.91 2.34
C VAL A 96 -5.22 12.28 3.01
N LEU A 97 -5.87 12.36 4.18
CA LEU A 97 -5.90 13.56 5.01
C LEU A 97 -4.52 13.78 5.65
N CYS A 98 -3.79 14.77 5.18
CA CYS A 98 -2.45 15.12 5.68
C CYS A 98 -2.51 16.03 6.90
N PHE A 99 -3.48 16.94 6.94
CA PHE A 99 -3.59 17.92 8.01
C PHE A 99 -5.02 18.39 8.17
N LYS A 100 -5.44 18.61 9.42
CA LYS A 100 -6.69 19.27 9.75
C LYS A 100 -6.48 20.21 10.93
N ASP A 101 -6.74 21.48 10.71
CA ASP A 101 -6.77 22.45 11.79
C ASP A 101 -7.99 22.19 12.69
N THR A 102 -7.71 21.94 13.96
CA THR A 102 -8.71 21.81 15.03
C THR A 102 -8.35 22.65 16.26
N ASN A 103 -7.15 23.23 16.29
CA ASN A 103 -6.54 23.76 17.51
C ASN A 103 -6.02 25.18 17.36
N TYR A 104 -5.88 25.69 16.12
CA TYR A 104 -5.41 27.05 15.95
C TYR A 104 -6.49 28.05 16.37
N THR A 105 -6.02 29.19 16.88
CA THR A 105 -6.82 30.38 17.15
C THR A 105 -6.26 31.51 16.31
N ARG A 106 -6.93 32.67 16.27
CA ARG A 106 -6.42 33.83 15.51
C ARG A 106 -4.98 34.22 15.90
N ALA A 107 -4.60 34.01 17.15
CA ALA A 107 -3.28 34.32 17.68
C ALA A 107 -2.20 33.27 17.37
N THR A 108 -2.59 32.03 17.07
CA THR A 108 -1.66 30.87 17.11
C THR A 108 -1.45 30.18 15.77
N ILE A 109 -2.09 30.65 14.69
CA ILE A 109 -1.84 30.11 13.35
C ILE A 109 -0.38 30.42 12.95
N PRO A 110 0.46 29.41 12.65
CA PRO A 110 1.83 29.66 12.25
C PRO A 110 1.91 30.13 10.80
N ASN A 111 2.82 31.08 10.53
CA ASN A 111 3.12 31.56 9.19
C ASN A 111 4.65 31.55 8.97
N PRO A 112 5.22 30.59 8.22
CA PRO A 112 4.54 29.53 7.47
C PRO A 112 4.03 28.38 8.36
N THR A 113 3.02 27.65 7.88
CA THR A 113 2.61 26.37 8.48
C THR A 113 3.31 25.21 7.77
N ASN A 114 4.17 24.48 8.48
CA ASN A 114 4.84 23.30 7.94
C ASN A 114 4.04 22.03 8.22
N ILE A 115 3.65 21.30 7.17
CA ILE A 115 2.88 20.05 7.27
C ILE A 115 3.76 18.88 6.84
N THR A 116 4.03 17.96 7.76
CA THR A 116 4.75 16.71 7.45
C THR A 116 3.75 15.67 6.95
N CYS A 117 3.69 15.46 5.64
CA CYS A 117 2.89 14.40 5.03
C CYS A 117 3.66 13.73 3.89
N VAL A 118 4.24 12.57 4.16
CA VAL A 118 5.03 11.83 3.17
C VAL A 118 4.14 10.79 2.51
N THR A 119 3.60 11.14 1.34
CA THR A 119 2.73 10.24 0.56
C THR A 119 2.82 10.55 -0.93
N HIS A 120 2.40 9.59 -1.75
CA HIS A 120 2.30 9.78 -3.20
C HIS A 120 0.94 10.34 -3.56
N GLY A 121 0.91 11.34 -4.44
CA GLY A 121 -0.32 11.85 -5.00
C GLY A 121 -0.07 12.71 -6.22
N ARG A 122 -1.15 13.01 -6.94
CA ARG A 122 -1.14 13.88 -8.12
C ARG A 122 -1.63 15.28 -7.80
N TYR A 123 -2.47 15.42 -6.78
CA TYR A 123 -3.12 16.65 -6.38
C TYR A 123 -2.90 16.89 -4.89
N VAL A 124 -2.53 18.12 -4.54
CA VAL A 124 -2.68 18.64 -3.18
C VAL A 124 -3.98 19.44 -3.15
N ILE A 125 -4.88 19.07 -2.25
CA ILE A 125 -6.21 19.66 -2.15
C ILE A 125 -6.32 20.36 -0.80
N TYR A 126 -6.37 21.68 -0.85
CA TYR A 126 -6.74 22.51 0.29
C TYR A 126 -8.26 22.67 0.34
N THR A 127 -8.84 22.52 1.52
CA THR A 127 -10.26 22.80 1.74
C THR A 127 -10.45 23.57 3.02
N ASN A 128 -11.29 24.60 2.94
CA ASN A 128 -11.73 25.35 4.10
C ASN A 128 -13.23 25.58 3.95
N ASN A 129 -14.04 25.00 4.82
CA ASN A 129 -15.49 24.99 4.68
C ASN A 129 -16.19 25.44 5.98
N ARG A 130 -17.38 26.04 5.83
CA ARG A 130 -18.28 26.46 6.90
C ARG A 130 -19.63 25.81 6.67
N THR A 131 -19.88 24.68 7.31
CA THR A 131 -21.07 23.87 7.00
C THR A 131 -22.25 24.19 7.92
N HIS A 132 -22.05 24.25 9.25
CA HIS A 132 -23.15 24.47 10.20
C HIS A 132 -22.73 25.36 11.38
N PRO A 133 -23.46 26.46 11.68
CA PRO A 133 -23.26 27.24 12.89
C PRO A 133 -23.84 26.53 14.14
N PRO A 134 -23.38 26.86 15.36
CA PRO A 134 -22.35 27.85 15.68
C PRO A 134 -20.93 27.33 15.40
N TYR A 135 -20.07 28.20 14.84
CA TYR A 135 -18.66 27.87 14.61
C TYR A 135 -17.84 28.02 15.91
N PRO A 136 -16.68 27.35 16.02
CA PRO A 136 -15.77 27.56 17.14
C PRO A 136 -15.37 29.04 17.30
N ALA A 137 -15.03 29.43 18.52
CA ALA A 137 -14.66 30.81 18.82
C ALA A 137 -13.49 31.28 17.95
N GLY A 138 -13.58 32.51 17.45
CA GLY A 138 -12.58 33.11 16.55
C GLY A 138 -12.79 32.82 15.06
N TYR A 139 -13.62 31.83 14.69
CA TYR A 139 -13.91 31.55 13.28
C TYR A 139 -14.71 32.70 12.66
N SER A 140 -14.38 33.05 11.42
CA SER A 140 -15.20 33.91 10.57
C SER A 140 -16.45 33.16 10.10
N GLN A 141 -17.54 33.90 9.85
CA GLN A 141 -18.77 33.39 9.24
C GLN A 141 -18.54 32.86 7.82
N TYR A 142 -17.53 33.38 7.12
CA TYR A 142 -17.11 32.96 5.80
C TYR A 142 -15.72 32.32 5.84
N ALA A 143 -15.54 31.21 5.12
CA ALA A 143 -14.23 30.62 4.85
C ALA A 143 -13.64 31.24 3.58
N PHE A 144 -12.35 31.55 3.64
CA PHE A 144 -11.55 31.93 2.49
C PHE A 144 -10.28 31.08 2.47
N ASN A 145 -9.67 30.96 1.30
CA ASN A 145 -8.43 30.22 1.19
C ASN A 145 -7.27 31.02 1.75
N ASP A 146 -7.17 32.33 1.45
CA ASP A 146 -6.16 33.25 1.96
C ASP A 146 -4.71 32.70 1.96
N ILE A 147 -4.42 31.75 1.05
CA ILE A 147 -3.10 31.14 0.87
C ILE A 147 -2.24 32.09 0.04
N CYS A 148 -1.12 32.52 0.59
CA CYS A 148 -0.12 33.30 -0.14
C CYS A 148 0.72 32.45 -1.09
N GLU A 149 1.23 31.33 -0.56
CA GLU A 149 2.18 30.46 -1.25
C GLU A 149 2.00 29.04 -0.71
N LEU A 150 2.06 28.05 -1.60
CA LEU A 150 2.05 26.64 -1.33
C LEU A 150 3.31 26.02 -1.92
N GLU A 151 4.15 25.47 -1.05
CA GLU A 151 5.33 24.73 -1.45
C GLU A 151 5.14 23.24 -1.16
N VAL A 152 5.45 22.41 -2.14
CA VAL A 152 5.37 20.94 -2.02
C VAL A 152 6.73 20.38 -2.41
N TYR A 153 7.49 19.93 -1.43
CA TYR A 153 8.83 19.39 -1.66
C TYR A 153 8.80 17.89 -1.88
N GLY A 154 9.44 17.43 -2.95
CA GLY A 154 9.61 16.01 -3.24
C GLY A 154 10.56 15.76 -4.41
N CYS A 155 10.72 14.48 -4.77
CA CYS A 155 11.56 14.12 -5.90
C CYS A 155 10.88 14.48 -7.24
N PRO A 156 11.59 15.14 -8.16
CA PRO A 156 11.01 15.60 -9.43
C PRO A 156 10.72 14.43 -10.38
N THR A 157 11.51 13.35 -10.28
CA THR A 157 11.32 12.13 -11.08
C THR A 157 10.61 11.06 -10.24
N PRO A 158 9.46 10.54 -10.69
CA PRO A 158 8.79 9.44 -10.01
C PRO A 158 9.68 8.18 -9.93
N GLY A 159 9.54 7.43 -8.85
CA GLY A 159 10.26 6.17 -8.66
C GLY A 159 11.70 6.32 -8.17
N TYR A 160 12.07 7.50 -7.68
CA TYR A 160 13.35 7.74 -7.01
C TYR A 160 13.16 8.29 -5.60
N TYR A 161 14.13 8.02 -4.72
CA TYR A 161 14.16 8.43 -3.32
C TYR A 161 15.58 8.82 -2.89
N GLY A 162 15.69 9.23 -1.62
CA GLY A 162 16.93 9.65 -0.96
C GLY A 162 17.09 11.17 -1.02
N GLU A 163 18.08 11.67 -0.28
CA GLU A 163 18.36 13.12 -0.16
C GLU A 163 18.59 13.79 -1.53
N ASP A 164 19.20 13.05 -2.46
CA ASP A 164 19.52 13.52 -3.82
C ASP A 164 18.57 12.98 -4.90
N CYS A 165 17.46 12.33 -4.55
CA CYS A 165 16.49 11.74 -5.50
C CYS A 165 17.14 10.88 -6.60
N SER A 166 18.21 10.17 -6.24
CA SER A 166 19.06 9.43 -7.17
C SER A 166 18.98 7.91 -6.99
N LEU A 167 18.38 7.45 -5.88
CA LEU A 167 18.20 6.02 -5.62
C LEU A 167 16.87 5.55 -6.21
N PRO A 168 16.85 4.53 -7.08
CA PRO A 168 15.60 4.00 -7.61
C PRO A 168 14.83 3.26 -6.53
N CYS A 169 13.50 3.42 -6.52
CA CYS A 169 12.62 2.64 -5.64
C CYS A 169 12.82 1.13 -5.86
N PRO A 170 12.66 0.31 -4.80
CA PRO A 170 12.73 -1.14 -4.93
C PRO A 170 11.82 -1.69 -6.04
N GLN A 171 12.31 -2.68 -6.77
CA GLN A 171 11.67 -3.19 -8.00
C GLN A 171 10.23 -3.69 -7.78
N ASN A 172 9.96 -4.32 -6.64
CA ASN A 172 8.67 -4.94 -6.34
C ASN A 172 7.72 -4.02 -5.57
N CYS A 173 8.06 -2.74 -5.42
CA CYS A 173 7.10 -1.76 -4.93
C CYS A 173 5.95 -1.63 -5.92
N GLN A 174 4.72 -1.55 -5.41
CA GLN A 174 3.53 -1.28 -6.20
C GLN A 174 3.68 0.05 -6.95
N GLU A 175 3.43 0.01 -8.26
CA GLU A 175 3.59 1.17 -9.18
C GLU A 175 5.00 1.78 -9.19
N GLY A 176 6.03 1.09 -8.67
CA GLY A 176 7.37 1.63 -8.51
C GLY A 176 7.45 2.81 -7.52
N ARG A 177 6.51 2.89 -6.57
CA ARG A 177 6.40 4.00 -5.61
C ARG A 177 6.93 3.60 -4.24
N CYS A 178 7.81 4.42 -3.70
CA CYS A 178 8.38 4.27 -2.36
C CYS A 178 8.46 5.62 -1.66
N ASN A 179 8.60 5.60 -0.34
CA ASN A 179 8.85 6.77 0.48
C ASN A 179 10.10 7.49 -0.01
N ILE A 180 9.98 8.78 -0.30
CA ILE A 180 11.04 9.60 -0.90
C ILE A 180 12.24 9.82 0.04
N VAL A 181 12.09 9.55 1.34
CA VAL A 181 13.14 9.71 2.36
C VAL A 181 13.92 8.40 2.53
N ASP A 182 13.22 7.31 2.86
CA ASP A 182 13.87 6.05 3.29
C ASP A 182 13.75 4.90 2.28
N GLY A 183 13.00 5.07 1.18
CA GLY A 183 12.84 4.05 0.15
C GLY A 183 11.85 2.93 0.50
N THR A 184 11.13 3.02 1.62
CA THR A 184 10.12 2.03 2.01
C THR A 184 8.97 2.03 1.00
N CYS A 185 8.62 0.87 0.45
CA CYS A 185 7.49 0.72 -0.45
C CYS A 185 6.17 1.04 0.28
N LEU A 186 5.27 1.77 -0.39
CA LEU A 186 3.91 2.00 0.13
C LEU A 186 3.00 0.77 0.04
N GLY A 187 3.37 -0.18 -0.81
CA GLY A 187 2.71 -1.47 -1.02
C GLY A 187 3.59 -2.35 -1.90
N CYS A 188 3.37 -3.66 -1.85
CA CYS A 188 4.10 -4.63 -2.67
C CYS A 188 3.22 -5.17 -3.79
N ILE A 189 3.83 -5.52 -4.92
CA ILE A 189 3.15 -6.34 -5.93
C ILE A 189 2.81 -7.73 -5.35
N PRO A 190 1.78 -8.43 -5.90
CA PRO A 190 1.39 -9.75 -5.40
C PRO A 190 2.56 -10.73 -5.32
N GLY A 191 2.67 -11.44 -4.21
CA GLY A 191 3.69 -12.44 -3.95
C GLY A 191 4.97 -11.94 -3.28
N TYR A 192 5.02 -10.66 -2.91
CA TYR A 192 6.13 -10.05 -2.19
C TYR A 192 5.68 -9.32 -0.93
N THR A 193 6.60 -9.21 0.04
CA THR A 193 6.40 -8.57 1.33
C THR A 193 7.70 -7.95 1.85
N GLY A 194 7.63 -7.27 2.99
CA GLY A 194 8.72 -6.50 3.58
C GLY A 194 8.71 -5.03 3.18
N THR A 195 9.49 -4.21 3.88
CA THR A 195 9.54 -2.76 3.66
C THR A 195 10.07 -2.38 2.28
N ALA A 196 10.95 -3.20 1.70
CA ALA A 196 11.47 -3.02 0.35
C ALA A 196 10.86 -3.99 -0.67
N CYS A 197 9.82 -4.75 -0.30
CA CYS A 197 9.22 -5.80 -1.14
C CYS A 197 10.24 -6.81 -1.70
N ASP A 198 11.30 -7.08 -0.93
CA ASP A 198 12.45 -7.91 -1.30
C ASP A 198 12.25 -9.38 -0.90
N LYS A 199 11.20 -9.69 -0.15
CA LYS A 199 10.91 -11.05 0.33
C LYS A 199 9.72 -11.63 -0.41
N GLU A 200 9.87 -12.82 -0.95
CA GLU A 200 8.73 -13.59 -1.46
C GLU A 200 7.82 -14.01 -0.31
N CYS A 201 6.52 -14.21 -0.60
CA CYS A 201 5.60 -14.79 0.38
C CYS A 201 6.08 -16.18 0.81
N ALA A 202 6.17 -16.37 2.13
CA ALA A 202 6.54 -17.63 2.77
C ALA A 202 5.38 -18.16 3.63
N ASP A 203 5.65 -19.18 4.44
CA ASP A 203 4.71 -19.75 5.42
C ASP A 203 3.37 -20.21 4.81
N ASN A 204 3.44 -20.83 3.62
CA ASN A 204 2.29 -21.31 2.86
C ASN A 204 1.27 -20.20 2.56
N ARG A 205 1.76 -19.02 2.21
CA ARG A 205 0.96 -17.87 1.79
C ARG A 205 1.34 -17.39 0.40
N PHE A 206 0.42 -16.67 -0.24
CA PHE A 206 0.62 -16.11 -1.58
C PHE A 206 -0.26 -14.87 -1.82
N GLY A 207 -0.05 -14.20 -2.94
CA GLY A 207 -0.90 -13.12 -3.45
C GLY A 207 -0.60 -11.76 -2.82
N PHE A 208 -1.55 -10.83 -2.93
CA PHE A 208 -1.40 -9.48 -2.40
C PHE A 208 -1.22 -9.51 -0.87
N GLU A 209 -0.18 -8.84 -0.38
CA GLU A 209 0.21 -8.81 1.04
C GLU A 209 0.39 -10.20 1.70
N CYS A 210 0.56 -11.27 0.92
CA CYS A 210 0.61 -12.64 1.44
C CYS A 210 -0.63 -13.02 2.29
N ASN A 211 -1.80 -12.46 1.96
CA ASN A 211 -3.04 -12.68 2.71
C ASN A 211 -3.78 -13.97 2.33
N SER A 212 -3.44 -14.60 1.20
CA SER A 212 -4.05 -15.87 0.78
C SER A 212 -3.20 -17.06 1.24
N THR A 213 -3.84 -18.16 1.62
CA THR A 213 -3.17 -19.39 2.08
C THR A 213 -3.12 -20.44 0.97
N CYS A 214 -1.98 -21.11 0.82
CA CYS A 214 -1.80 -22.23 -0.11
C CYS A 214 -2.79 -23.37 0.20
N GLY A 215 -3.18 -24.13 -0.84
CA GLY A 215 -3.83 -25.42 -0.66
C GLY A 215 -2.85 -26.51 -0.25
N LYS A 216 -3.27 -27.78 -0.34
CA LYS A 216 -2.43 -28.93 0.01
C LYS A 216 -1.54 -29.33 -1.17
N CYS A 217 -0.50 -28.54 -1.42
CA CYS A 217 0.54 -28.93 -2.37
C CYS A 217 1.24 -30.22 -1.91
N LEU A 218 1.80 -30.95 -2.87
CA LEU A 218 2.54 -32.19 -2.62
C LEU A 218 3.58 -32.01 -1.51
N ASN A 219 3.60 -32.92 -0.52
CA ASN A 219 4.51 -32.90 0.63
C ASN A 219 4.51 -31.58 1.45
N GLY A 220 3.45 -30.78 1.37
CA GLY A 220 3.37 -29.50 2.07
C GLY A 220 4.32 -28.43 1.54
N GLU A 221 4.76 -28.54 0.28
CA GLU A 221 5.59 -27.54 -0.38
C GLU A 221 4.91 -26.17 -0.47
N GLN A 222 5.72 -25.10 -0.42
CA GLN A 222 5.25 -23.74 -0.65
C GLN A 222 4.66 -23.63 -2.06
N CYS A 223 3.42 -23.16 -2.16
CA CYS A 223 2.80 -22.86 -3.44
C CYS A 223 3.45 -21.64 -4.09
N ASN A 224 3.22 -21.43 -5.39
CA ASN A 224 3.68 -20.25 -6.09
C ASN A 224 3.25 -18.97 -5.34
N HIS A 225 4.23 -18.18 -4.90
CA HIS A 225 4.02 -17.02 -4.05
C HIS A 225 3.13 -15.94 -4.70
N VAL A 226 3.02 -15.89 -6.02
CA VAL A 226 2.19 -14.91 -6.73
C VAL A 226 0.74 -15.38 -6.88
N ASN A 227 0.51 -16.56 -7.43
CA ASN A 227 -0.83 -17.01 -7.86
C ASN A 227 -1.42 -18.16 -7.01
N GLY A 228 -0.61 -18.80 -6.17
CA GLY A 228 -1.00 -19.88 -5.28
C GLY A 228 -1.04 -21.28 -5.90
N SER A 229 -0.52 -21.47 -7.12
CA SER A 229 -0.51 -22.79 -7.76
C SER A 229 0.55 -23.72 -7.18
N CYS A 230 0.30 -25.02 -7.21
CA CYS A 230 1.23 -26.07 -6.78
C CYS A 230 1.93 -26.67 -8.01
N PRO A 231 3.18 -26.27 -8.32
CA PRO A 231 3.86 -26.68 -9.56
C PRO A 231 4.12 -28.19 -9.65
N ASN A 232 4.30 -28.85 -8.50
CA ASN A 232 4.53 -30.30 -8.41
C ASN A 232 3.22 -31.10 -8.23
N GLY A 233 2.07 -30.42 -8.28
CA GLY A 233 0.75 -31.02 -8.09
C GLY A 233 0.31 -31.13 -6.63
N CYS A 234 -0.79 -31.84 -6.43
CA CYS A 234 -1.51 -31.92 -5.17
C CYS A 234 -1.20 -33.18 -4.38
N ASP A 235 -1.31 -33.03 -3.07
CA ASP A 235 -1.30 -34.16 -2.14
C ASP A 235 -2.56 -35.03 -2.30
N GLU A 236 -2.62 -36.13 -1.56
CA GLU A 236 -3.76 -37.05 -1.55
C GLU A 236 -5.08 -36.39 -1.11
N GLY A 237 -6.18 -36.76 -1.78
CA GLY A 237 -7.52 -36.29 -1.43
C GLY A 237 -7.91 -34.89 -1.94
N VAL A 238 -7.00 -34.19 -2.64
CA VAL A 238 -7.24 -32.87 -3.24
C VAL A 238 -6.74 -32.77 -4.69
N PHE A 239 -7.28 -31.82 -5.45
CA PHE A 239 -6.92 -31.55 -6.85
C PHE A 239 -7.07 -30.07 -7.23
N GLY A 240 -6.73 -29.77 -8.49
CA GLY A 240 -6.79 -28.44 -9.09
C GLY A 240 -5.45 -27.72 -8.98
N ASP A 241 -5.28 -26.64 -9.75
CA ASP A 241 -3.98 -25.96 -9.85
C ASP A 241 -3.44 -25.46 -8.50
N LYS A 242 -4.32 -25.13 -7.55
CA LYS A 242 -3.97 -24.66 -6.20
C LYS A 242 -4.15 -25.70 -5.10
N CYS A 243 -4.61 -26.90 -5.44
CA CYS A 243 -4.86 -27.99 -4.49
C CYS A 243 -5.80 -27.61 -3.34
N ASP A 244 -6.79 -26.78 -3.66
CA ASP A 244 -7.82 -26.22 -2.78
C ASP A 244 -9.19 -26.89 -2.95
N LYS A 245 -9.30 -27.87 -3.88
CA LYS A 245 -10.53 -28.61 -4.14
C LYS A 245 -10.40 -30.05 -3.68
N GLU A 246 -11.43 -30.55 -3.01
CA GLU A 246 -11.53 -31.95 -2.58
C GLU A 246 -11.76 -32.88 -3.77
N CYS A 247 -11.24 -34.13 -3.74
CA CYS A 247 -11.49 -35.08 -4.81
C CYS A 247 -13.00 -35.24 -5.11
N PRO A 248 -13.39 -35.23 -6.40
CA PRO A 248 -14.73 -35.63 -6.80
C PRO A 248 -15.05 -37.04 -6.34
N VAL A 249 -16.33 -37.31 -6.08
CA VAL A 249 -16.80 -38.66 -5.72
C VAL A 249 -16.39 -39.66 -6.79
N GLY A 250 -15.75 -40.76 -6.38
CA GLY A 250 -15.25 -41.80 -7.27
C GLY A 250 -13.76 -41.68 -7.61
N LEU A 251 -13.08 -40.62 -7.18
CA LEU A 251 -11.64 -40.44 -7.34
C LEU A 251 -10.93 -40.37 -5.98
N PHE A 252 -9.68 -40.83 -5.94
CA PHE A 252 -8.83 -40.77 -4.75
C PHE A 252 -7.34 -40.61 -5.10
N GLY A 253 -6.51 -40.46 -4.06
CA GLY A 253 -5.05 -40.41 -4.16
C GLY A 253 -4.51 -39.06 -4.63
N TYR A 254 -3.24 -39.02 -5.02
CA TYR A 254 -2.56 -37.80 -5.47
C TYR A 254 -3.23 -37.20 -6.71
N ASN A 255 -3.53 -35.90 -6.66
CA ASN A 255 -4.23 -35.18 -7.72
C ASN A 255 -5.57 -35.82 -8.14
N CYS A 256 -6.15 -36.68 -7.29
CA CYS A 256 -7.38 -37.45 -7.57
C CYS A 256 -7.31 -38.23 -8.90
N ARG A 257 -6.16 -38.85 -9.20
CA ARG A 257 -5.94 -39.56 -10.47
C ARG A 257 -6.37 -41.03 -10.43
N GLU A 258 -6.66 -41.59 -9.26
CA GLU A 258 -7.08 -42.97 -9.11
C GLU A 258 -8.60 -43.10 -9.03
N ASN A 259 -9.16 -44.19 -9.58
CA ASN A 259 -10.60 -44.46 -9.56
C ASN A 259 -10.96 -45.43 -8.42
N CYS A 260 -12.03 -45.12 -7.69
CA CYS A 260 -12.64 -46.05 -6.73
C CYS A 260 -13.12 -47.32 -7.43
N SER A 261 -13.02 -48.46 -6.75
CA SER A 261 -13.48 -49.74 -7.29
C SER A 261 -15.01 -49.80 -7.42
N MET A 262 -15.50 -50.35 -8.53
CA MET A 262 -16.93 -50.65 -8.69
C MET A 262 -17.40 -51.82 -7.82
N ASN A 263 -16.46 -52.58 -7.24
CA ASN A 263 -16.72 -53.70 -6.34
C ASN A 263 -16.81 -53.29 -4.86
N CYS A 264 -16.73 -51.99 -4.56
CA CYS A 264 -17.06 -51.47 -3.24
C CYS A 264 -18.53 -51.81 -2.89
N GLY A 265 -18.82 -51.92 -1.58
CA GLY A 265 -20.18 -52.15 -1.07
C GLY A 265 -21.16 -51.09 -1.58
N VAL A 266 -20.70 -49.83 -1.66
CA VAL A 266 -21.32 -48.80 -2.51
C VAL A 266 -20.46 -48.63 -3.77
N PRO A 267 -20.93 -49.05 -4.96
CA PRO A 267 -20.12 -49.04 -6.18
C PRO A 267 -19.51 -47.67 -6.49
N GLY A 268 -18.20 -47.63 -6.72
CA GLY A 268 -17.50 -46.39 -7.09
C GLY A 268 -17.39 -45.37 -5.97
N LYS A 269 -17.70 -45.72 -4.70
CA LYS A 269 -17.58 -44.82 -3.56
C LYS A 269 -16.51 -45.33 -2.58
N CYS A 270 -15.45 -44.54 -2.42
CA CYS A 270 -14.34 -44.85 -1.53
C CYS A 270 -13.82 -43.58 -0.83
N ASP A 271 -13.00 -43.76 0.20
CA ASP A 271 -12.28 -42.67 0.85
C ASP A 271 -11.32 -41.99 -0.14
N ARG A 272 -11.37 -40.66 -0.21
CA ARG A 272 -10.63 -39.85 -1.18
C ARG A 272 -9.12 -39.84 -0.97
N VAL A 273 -8.65 -40.17 0.23
CA VAL A 273 -7.22 -40.18 0.57
C VAL A 273 -6.67 -41.57 0.26
N THR A 274 -7.22 -42.58 0.93
CA THR A 274 -6.70 -43.96 0.97
C THR A 274 -7.26 -44.87 -0.13
N GLY A 275 -8.40 -44.52 -0.72
CA GLY A 275 -9.14 -45.37 -1.64
C GLY A 275 -9.96 -46.47 -0.95
N GLU A 276 -10.10 -46.45 0.38
CA GLU A 276 -10.82 -47.48 1.12
C GLU A 276 -12.32 -47.49 0.78
N CYS A 277 -12.85 -48.64 0.37
CA CYS A 277 -14.22 -48.77 -0.09
C CYS A 277 -15.25 -48.50 1.01
N SER A 278 -16.22 -47.63 0.70
CA SER A 278 -17.36 -47.39 1.58
C SER A 278 -18.26 -48.64 1.62
N GLY A 279 -18.50 -49.17 2.83
CA GLY A 279 -19.33 -50.36 3.03
C GLY A 279 -18.61 -51.69 2.76
N GLY A 280 -17.27 -51.70 2.73
CA GLY A 280 -16.47 -52.90 2.49
C GLY A 280 -16.53 -53.39 1.04
N CYS A 281 -16.31 -54.68 0.81
CA CYS A 281 -16.31 -55.27 -0.53
C CYS A 281 -17.57 -56.08 -0.82
N GLN A 282 -18.01 -56.02 -2.08
CA GLN A 282 -19.00 -56.94 -2.61
C GLN A 282 -18.51 -58.40 -2.50
N PRO A 283 -19.44 -59.38 -2.42
CA PRO A 283 -19.07 -60.79 -2.41
C PRO A 283 -18.13 -61.15 -3.56
N GLY A 284 -17.09 -61.92 -3.27
CA GLY A 284 -16.07 -62.28 -4.26
C GLY A 284 -14.89 -61.30 -4.36
N TRP A 285 -14.84 -60.23 -3.56
CA TRP A 285 -13.71 -59.28 -3.54
C TRP A 285 -13.12 -59.11 -2.13
N ARG A 286 -11.85 -58.72 -2.05
CA ARG A 286 -11.08 -58.51 -0.81
C ARG A 286 -10.08 -57.36 -0.97
N ASP A 287 -9.38 -57.03 0.13
CA ASP A 287 -8.52 -55.85 0.36
C ASP A 287 -9.30 -54.56 0.66
N LEU A 288 -8.60 -53.46 0.98
CA LEU A 288 -9.23 -52.19 1.35
C LEU A 288 -9.87 -51.47 0.15
N GLN A 289 -9.37 -51.70 -1.06
CA GLN A 289 -9.82 -51.04 -2.29
C GLN A 289 -10.71 -51.95 -3.16
N CYS A 290 -11.04 -53.16 -2.69
CA CYS A 290 -11.75 -54.21 -3.40
C CYS A 290 -11.21 -54.46 -4.83
N LYS A 291 -9.88 -54.52 -4.97
CA LYS A 291 -9.20 -54.75 -6.26
C LYS A 291 -8.84 -56.22 -6.48
N ILE A 292 -8.77 -57.03 -5.43
CA ILE A 292 -8.41 -58.45 -5.53
C ILE A 292 -9.66 -59.34 -5.45
N SER A 293 -9.82 -60.27 -6.40
CA SER A 293 -10.87 -61.28 -6.37
C SER A 293 -10.56 -62.40 -5.36
N LYS A 294 -11.60 -62.88 -4.68
CA LYS A 294 -11.58 -64.09 -3.87
C LYS A 294 -11.74 -65.29 -4.80
N VAL A 295 -10.63 -65.90 -5.18
CA VAL A 295 -10.65 -67.15 -5.94
C VAL A 295 -10.94 -68.30 -4.98
N PHE A 296 -11.99 -69.06 -5.26
CA PHE A 296 -12.30 -70.30 -4.55
C PHE A 296 -12.12 -71.48 -5.51
N PHE A 297 -11.31 -72.45 -5.11
CA PHE A 297 -11.26 -73.74 -5.79
C PHE A 297 -12.42 -74.60 -5.28
N CYS A 298 -13.40 -74.82 -6.14
CA CYS A 298 -14.52 -75.70 -5.83
C CYS A 298 -14.12 -77.14 -6.19
N SER A 299 -13.71 -77.93 -5.20
CA SER A 299 -13.34 -79.34 -5.41
C SER A 299 -14.51 -80.31 -5.26
N ASP A 300 -15.60 -79.92 -4.59
CA ASP A 300 -16.82 -80.71 -4.43
C ASP A 300 -18.02 -79.78 -4.14
N LEU A 301 -18.86 -79.52 -5.16
CA LEU A 301 -20.09 -78.73 -4.99
C LEU A 301 -21.25 -79.70 -4.69
N ARG A 302 -21.81 -79.66 -3.49
CA ARG A 302 -23.05 -80.38 -3.14
C ARG A 302 -24.17 -79.38 -2.91
N ILE A 303 -25.19 -79.42 -3.75
CA ILE A 303 -26.42 -78.64 -3.61
C ILE A 303 -27.48 -79.61 -3.11
N CYS A 304 -27.98 -79.42 -1.88
CA CYS A 304 -29.16 -80.11 -1.41
C CYS A 304 -30.39 -79.30 -1.80
N ALA A 305 -31.35 -79.96 -2.44
CA ALA A 305 -32.66 -79.42 -2.78
C ALA A 305 -33.69 -79.82 -1.72
#